data_AF-A0A0C3C1U5-F1
#
_entry.id   AF-A0A0C3C1U5-F1
#
_cell.length_a   1.000
_cell.length_b   1.000
_cell.length_c   1.000
_cell.angle_alpha   90.00
_cell.angle_beta   90.00
_cell.angle_gamma   90.00
#
_symmetry.space_group_name_H-M   'P 1'
#
loop_
_entity.id
_entity.type
_entity.pdbx_description
1 polymer ?
#
loop_
_entity_poly.entity_id
_entity_poly.type
_entity_poly.pdbx_seq_one_letter_code
_entity_poly.pdbx_strand_id
1 'polypeptide(L)'
;MHHEKYLRRRLETSFNTPLHVQKPLPSLIPARRLQMAKHPTSRGVPIEVICTKYGATQFIPALSRFIAQYQHPEYSKAQVKVASNHIHIPFSKVSVFHRLKFVSYDAYSLNPLDESVVDSIHTDPVHLDKYRKIIPGRFDTAIIQVKNSGSDFSLKDLGIGQVRCIFSLPPHALDLWFPAGTFIHKHLAYVEWFTPFSRARKDQNSKLFKVSRCPAIPKIWTSSTCFMVI
;
A
#
# COMPACT_ATOMS: atom_id res chain seq x y z
N MET A 1 27.23 -24.03 -46.09
CA MET A 1 26.93 -25.14 -45.16
C MET A 1 26.15 -24.76 -43.88
N HIS A 2 26.19 -23.54 -43.35
CA HIS A 2 25.44 -23.20 -42.11
C HIS A 2 23.94 -22.91 -42.32
N HIS A 3 23.57 -22.40 -43.49
CA HIS A 3 22.17 -22.06 -43.80
C HIS A 3 21.28 -23.30 -43.97
N GLU A 4 21.84 -24.36 -44.53
CA GLU A 4 21.16 -25.63 -44.76
C GLU A 4 20.83 -26.36 -43.43
N LYS A 5 21.75 -26.29 -42.46
CA LYS A 5 21.51 -26.79 -41.10
C LYS A 5 20.42 -26.00 -40.37
N TYR A 6 20.34 -24.69 -40.61
CA TYR A 6 19.30 -23.83 -40.03
C TYR A 6 17.91 -24.15 -40.61
N LEU A 7 17.80 -24.33 -41.93
CA LEU A 7 16.56 -24.69 -42.60
C LEU A 7 16.08 -26.09 -42.16
N ARG A 8 16.98 -27.07 -42.07
CA ARG A 8 16.66 -28.43 -41.61
C ARG A 8 16.10 -28.43 -40.18
N ARG A 9 16.74 -27.68 -39.26
CA ARG A 9 16.27 -27.52 -37.87
C ARG A 9 14.88 -26.90 -37.80
N ARG A 10 14.57 -25.91 -38.65
CA ARG A 10 13.23 -25.29 -38.69
C ARG A 10 12.15 -26.22 -39.23
N LEU A 11 12.46 -27.02 -40.26
CA LEU A 11 11.53 -27.98 -40.86
C LEU A 11 11.30 -29.22 -39.98
N GLU A 12 12.27 -29.64 -39.18
CA GLU A 12 12.10 -30.73 -38.20
C GLU A 12 11.28 -30.31 -36.97
N THR A 13 11.30 -29.02 -36.62
CA THR A 13 10.59 -28.50 -35.43
C THR A 13 9.07 -28.45 -35.63
N SER A 14 8.56 -28.36 -36.87
CA SER A 14 7.12 -28.26 -37.15
C SER A 14 6.32 -29.54 -36.88
N PHE A 15 6.97 -30.70 -36.74
CA PHE A 15 6.28 -31.98 -36.49
C PHE A 15 6.26 -32.38 -35.00
N ASN A 16 7.03 -31.70 -34.14
CA ASN A 16 7.20 -32.07 -32.72
C ASN A 16 7.14 -30.87 -31.76
N THR A 17 6.50 -29.75 -32.13
CA THR A 17 6.34 -28.63 -31.21
C THR A 17 5.29 -28.93 -30.14
N PRO A 18 5.65 -29.10 -28.84
CA PRO A 18 4.70 -28.85 -27.77
C PRO A 18 4.18 -27.43 -27.94
N LEU A 19 2.88 -27.23 -27.66
CA LEU A 19 2.18 -25.94 -27.76
C LEU A 19 3.12 -24.81 -27.36
N HIS A 20 3.41 -23.90 -28.29
CA HIS A 20 4.29 -22.77 -28.07
C HIS A 20 3.76 -21.99 -26.87
N VAL A 21 4.35 -22.25 -25.69
CA VAL A 21 4.11 -21.43 -24.51
C VAL A 21 4.68 -20.08 -24.87
N GLN A 22 3.81 -19.17 -25.30
CA GLN A 22 4.13 -17.77 -25.42
C GLN A 22 4.50 -17.30 -24.02
N LYS A 23 5.79 -17.37 -23.70
CA LYS A 23 6.32 -16.70 -22.52
C LYS A 23 6.09 -15.22 -22.80
N PRO A 24 5.30 -14.52 -21.96
CA PRO A 24 5.13 -13.08 -22.14
C PRO A 24 6.51 -12.45 -22.18
N LEU A 25 6.66 -11.41 -23.01
CA LEU A 25 7.90 -10.63 -23.05
C LEU A 25 8.30 -10.29 -21.61
N PRO A 26 9.57 -10.52 -21.22
CA PRO A 26 10.00 -10.24 -19.87
C PRO A 26 9.68 -8.78 -19.55
N SER A 27 8.85 -8.57 -18.52
CA SER A 27 8.55 -7.23 -18.04
C SER A 27 9.86 -6.58 -17.59
N LEU A 28 10.19 -5.43 -18.20
CA LEU A 28 11.32 -4.60 -17.75
C LEU A 28 11.07 -4.00 -16.35
N ILE A 29 9.85 -4.11 -15.84
CA ILE A 29 9.50 -3.76 -14.47
C ILE A 29 9.40 -5.08 -13.69
N PRO A 30 10.43 -5.45 -12.94
CA PRO A 30 10.40 -6.66 -12.15
C PRO A 30 9.37 -6.55 -11.01
N ALA A 31 8.83 -7.70 -10.61
CA ALA A 31 7.76 -7.77 -9.63
C ALA A 31 8.24 -7.24 -8.27
N ARG A 32 7.59 -6.20 -7.76
CA ARG A 32 7.93 -5.57 -6.49
C ARG A 32 7.23 -6.28 -5.34
N ARG A 33 7.98 -6.68 -4.32
CA ARG A 33 7.46 -7.21 -3.05
C ARG A 33 7.56 -6.13 -1.97
N LEU A 34 6.52 -6.05 -1.14
CA LEU A 34 6.54 -5.17 0.04
C LEU A 34 7.43 -5.78 1.14
N GLN A 35 8.26 -4.96 1.74
CA GLN A 35 9.11 -5.32 2.88
C GLN A 35 8.97 -4.27 3.99
N MET A 36 8.60 -4.76 5.17
CA MET A 36 8.53 -3.98 6.41
C MET A 36 9.69 -4.34 7.34
N ALA A 37 10.04 -3.43 8.24
CA ALA A 37 10.98 -3.74 9.31
C ALA A 37 10.40 -4.83 10.22
N LYS A 38 11.25 -5.77 10.67
CA LYS A 38 10.85 -6.85 11.59
C LYS A 38 10.30 -6.32 12.92
N HIS A 39 10.84 -5.19 13.37
CA HIS A 39 10.43 -4.53 14.60
C HIS A 39 9.92 -3.12 14.31
N PRO A 40 8.92 -2.64 15.06
CA PRO A 40 8.45 -1.28 14.96
C PRO A 40 9.58 -0.31 15.31
N THR A 41 9.69 0.76 14.53
CA THR A 41 10.63 1.85 14.77
C THR A 41 10.29 2.59 16.07
N SER A 42 9.00 2.72 16.38
CA SER A 42 8.54 3.26 17.66
C SER A 42 7.49 2.36 18.29
N ARG A 43 7.77 1.89 19.51
CA ARG A 43 6.91 0.98 20.26
C ARG A 43 5.98 1.76 21.17
N GLY A 44 4.69 1.40 21.18
CA GLY A 44 3.73 1.92 22.14
C GLY A 44 3.45 3.42 22.01
N VAL A 45 3.38 3.93 20.78
CA VAL A 45 3.01 5.32 20.49
C VAL A 45 1.57 5.57 20.93
N PRO A 46 1.30 6.55 21.80
CA PRO A 46 -0.06 6.91 22.19
C PRO A 46 -0.89 7.40 21.00
N ILE A 47 -2.17 7.06 20.97
CA ILE A 47 -3.11 7.53 19.94
C ILE A 47 -3.13 9.06 19.86
N GLU A 48 -3.06 9.75 21.00
CA GLU A 48 -2.99 11.21 21.05
C GLU A 48 -1.78 11.76 20.27
N VAL A 49 -0.62 11.10 20.39
CA VAL A 49 0.59 11.45 19.64
C VAL A 49 0.41 11.17 18.14
N ILE A 50 -0.32 10.12 17.77
CA ILE A 50 -0.65 9.81 16.37
C ILE A 50 -1.55 10.91 15.78
N CYS A 51 -2.56 11.35 16.52
CA CYS A 51 -3.44 12.43 16.08
C CYS A 51 -2.69 13.76 15.92
N THR A 52 -1.80 14.08 16.86
CA THR A 52 -1.11 15.38 16.91
C THR A 52 0.16 15.42 16.06
N LYS A 53 1.13 14.54 16.30
CA LYS A 53 2.44 14.56 15.63
C LYS A 53 2.44 13.95 14.23
N TYR A 54 1.63 12.90 14.01
CA TYR A 54 1.54 12.25 12.70
C TYR A 54 0.43 12.89 11.82
N GLY A 55 -0.39 13.78 12.39
CA GLY A 55 -1.48 14.44 11.68
C GLY A 55 -2.66 13.52 11.37
N ALA A 56 -2.74 12.33 11.99
CA ALA A 56 -3.83 11.39 11.79
C ALA A 56 -5.02 11.71 12.70
N THR A 57 -5.59 12.91 12.55
CA THR A 57 -6.63 13.46 13.45
C THR A 57 -7.89 12.60 13.53
N GLN A 58 -8.19 11.85 12.47
CA GLN A 58 -9.34 10.96 12.37
C GLN A 58 -8.95 9.49 12.55
N PHE A 59 -7.86 9.19 13.27
CA PHE A 59 -7.34 7.83 13.45
C PHE A 59 -8.40 6.88 14.01
N ILE A 60 -9.02 7.24 15.13
CA ILE A 60 -10.03 6.42 15.82
C ILE A 60 -11.28 6.21 14.96
N PRO A 61 -11.92 7.27 14.40
CA PRO A 61 -13.05 7.08 13.49
C PRO A 61 -12.72 6.28 12.22
N ALA A 62 -11.50 6.35 11.71
CA ALA A 62 -11.08 5.56 10.56
C ALA A 62 -10.89 4.09 10.94
N LEU A 63 -10.32 3.81 12.11
CA LEU A 63 -10.11 2.46 12.62
C LEU A 63 -11.42 1.74 12.91
N SER A 64 -12.35 2.40 13.61
CA SER A 64 -13.66 1.81 13.88
C SER A 64 -14.42 1.49 12.59
N ARG A 65 -14.37 2.35 11.57
CA ARG A 65 -15.00 2.05 10.27
C ARG A 65 -14.34 0.89 9.55
N PHE A 66 -13.01 0.79 9.62
CA PHE A 66 -12.28 -0.32 9.04
C PHE A 66 -12.69 -1.65 9.69
N ILE A 67 -12.75 -1.69 11.03
CA ILE A 67 -13.17 -2.89 11.77
C ILE A 67 -14.62 -3.25 11.43
N ALA A 68 -15.55 -2.29 11.47
CA ALA A 68 -16.95 -2.53 11.12
C ALA A 68 -17.12 -3.10 9.71
N GLN A 69 -16.42 -2.53 8.73
CA GLN A 69 -16.45 -2.99 7.34
C GLN A 69 -15.82 -4.37 7.17
N TYR A 70 -14.79 -4.70 7.94
CA TYR A 70 -14.12 -5.98 7.88
C TYR A 70 -14.97 -7.10 8.51
N GLN A 71 -15.65 -6.80 9.63
CA GLN A 71 -16.56 -7.73 10.29
C GLN A 71 -17.84 -7.96 9.49
N HIS A 72 -18.31 -6.93 8.77
CA HIS A 72 -19.51 -6.98 7.95
C HIS A 72 -19.24 -6.47 6.52
N PRO A 73 -18.64 -7.29 5.64
CA PRO A 73 -18.34 -6.92 4.26
C PRO A 73 -19.57 -6.48 3.45
N GLU A 74 -20.75 -6.99 3.82
CA GLU A 74 -22.04 -6.74 3.19
C GLU A 74 -22.65 -5.37 3.53
N TYR A 75 -22.15 -4.68 4.56
CA TYR A 75 -22.74 -3.42 5.00
C TYR A 75 -22.55 -2.30 3.97
N SER A 76 -23.63 -1.55 3.76
CA SER A 76 -23.57 -0.27 3.05
C SER A 76 -22.76 0.77 3.83
N LYS A 77 -22.31 1.82 3.14
CA LYS A 77 -21.53 2.91 3.76
C LYS A 77 -22.25 3.57 4.96
N ALA A 78 -23.58 3.65 4.90
CA ALA A 78 -24.38 4.21 5.98
C ALA A 78 -24.40 3.27 7.19
N GLN A 79 -24.61 1.96 6.96
CA GLN A 79 -24.58 0.93 7.99
C GLN A 79 -23.20 0.85 8.67
N VAL A 80 -22.11 0.89 7.89
CA VAL A 80 -20.75 0.93 8.45
C VAL A 80 -20.54 2.15 9.35
N LYS A 81 -21.07 3.31 8.97
CA LYS A 81 -20.97 4.51 9.82
C LYS A 81 -21.69 4.31 11.15
N VAL A 82 -22.89 3.74 11.15
CA VAL A 82 -23.66 3.45 12.37
C VAL A 82 -22.96 2.40 13.23
N ALA A 83 -22.53 1.29 12.63
CA ALA A 83 -21.79 0.23 13.31
C ALA A 83 -20.48 0.75 13.92
N SER A 84 -19.76 1.63 13.21
CA SER A 84 -18.49 2.18 13.69
C SER A 84 -18.60 2.99 14.99
N ASN A 85 -19.78 3.55 15.29
CA ASN A 85 -19.99 4.29 16.53
C ASN A 85 -20.05 3.37 17.77
N HIS A 86 -20.32 2.07 17.56
CA HIS A 86 -20.47 1.08 18.63
C HIS A 86 -19.19 0.27 18.87
N ILE A 87 -18.13 0.50 18.10
CA ILE A 87 -16.87 -0.21 18.23
C ILE A 87 -16.01 0.44 19.32
N HIS A 88 -15.79 -0.32 20.39
CA HIS A 88 -14.89 0.06 21.47
C HIS A 88 -13.43 -0.29 21.14
N ILE A 89 -12.51 0.65 21.42
CA ILE A 89 -11.08 0.47 21.19
C ILE A 89 -10.38 0.16 22.52
N PRO A 90 -9.92 -1.09 22.73
CA PRO A 90 -9.42 -1.53 24.03
C PRO A 90 -7.96 -1.13 24.31
N PHE A 91 -7.39 -0.19 23.56
CA PHE A 91 -5.99 0.22 23.72
C PHE A 91 -5.81 1.73 23.52
N SER A 92 -4.78 2.27 24.19
CA SER A 92 -4.38 3.68 24.06
C SER A 92 -3.10 3.87 23.24
N LYS A 93 -2.39 2.77 22.92
CA LYS A 93 -1.06 2.79 22.28
C LYS A 93 -0.95 1.75 21.17
N VAL A 94 -0.22 2.07 20.11
CA VAL A 94 0.08 1.16 19.00
C VAL A 94 1.56 1.16 18.63
N SER A 95 2.01 0.09 17.98
CA SER A 95 3.38 0.03 17.46
C SER A 95 3.42 0.64 16.06
N VAL A 96 4.35 1.56 15.83
CA VAL A 96 4.45 2.35 14.60
C VAL A 96 5.73 2.01 13.84
N PHE A 97 5.61 1.97 12.52
CA PHE A 97 6.67 1.73 11.55
C PHE A 97 6.78 2.95 10.67
N HIS A 98 7.97 3.52 10.57
CA HIS A 98 8.14 4.76 9.80
C HIS A 98 8.49 4.53 8.33
N ARG A 99 8.91 3.32 7.97
CA ARG A 99 9.40 3.01 6.62
C ARG A 99 8.83 1.71 6.08
N LEU A 100 8.29 1.80 4.87
CA LEU A 100 7.89 0.67 4.03
C LEU A 100 8.79 0.65 2.80
N LYS A 101 9.30 -0.53 2.42
CA LYS A 101 10.18 -0.70 1.27
C LYS A 101 9.52 -1.55 0.19
N PHE A 102 9.79 -1.22 -1.06
CA PHE A 102 9.51 -2.04 -2.22
C PHE A 102 10.82 -2.66 -2.67
N VAL A 103 10.91 -3.98 -2.57
CA VAL A 103 12.08 -4.74 -3.01
C VAL A 103 11.79 -5.49 -4.28
N SER A 104 12.78 -5.61 -5.14
CA SER A 104 12.71 -6.40 -6.36
C SER A 104 14.02 -7.14 -6.58
N TYR A 105 13.91 -8.31 -7.20
CA TYR A 105 15.04 -9.00 -7.80
C TYR A 105 15.24 -8.43 -9.20
N ASP A 106 16.48 -8.11 -9.54
CA ASP A 106 16.85 -7.77 -10.91
C ASP A 106 17.52 -8.99 -11.54
N ALA A 107 16.78 -9.68 -12.41
CA ALA A 107 17.27 -10.88 -13.09
C ALA A 107 18.46 -10.61 -14.02
N TYR A 108 18.75 -9.35 -14.34
CA TYR A 108 19.84 -8.93 -15.21
C TYR A 108 21.01 -8.28 -14.46
N SER A 109 20.89 -8.10 -13.14
CA SER A 109 22.00 -7.63 -12.31
C SER A 109 23.08 -8.70 -12.18
N LEU A 110 24.30 -8.29 -11.84
CA LEU A 110 25.42 -9.19 -11.57
C LEU A 110 25.09 -10.22 -10.48
N ASN A 111 24.19 -9.85 -9.56
CA ASN A 111 23.68 -10.71 -8.50
C ASN A 111 22.15 -10.86 -8.61
N PRO A 112 21.62 -11.78 -9.44
CA PRO A 112 20.19 -11.87 -9.72
C PRO A 112 19.33 -12.37 -8.55
N LEU A 113 19.97 -12.88 -7.49
CA LEU A 113 19.30 -13.32 -6.26
C LEU A 113 19.28 -12.24 -5.18
N ASP A 114 20.02 -11.13 -5.36
CA ASP A 114 20.08 -10.07 -4.36
C ASP A 114 18.83 -9.18 -4.45
N GLU A 115 18.18 -8.98 -3.31
CA GLU A 115 17.07 -8.06 -3.19
C GLU A 115 17.56 -6.61 -3.23
N SER A 116 17.13 -5.87 -4.24
CA SER A 116 17.37 -4.43 -4.32
C SER A 116 16.14 -3.66 -3.83
N VAL A 117 16.35 -2.61 -3.03
CA VAL A 117 15.28 -1.67 -2.66
C VAL A 117 15.06 -0.74 -3.84
N VAL A 118 13.94 -0.90 -4.53
CA VAL A 118 13.55 -0.06 -5.67
C VAL A 118 12.96 1.26 -5.20
N ASP A 119 12.15 1.21 -4.15
CA ASP A 119 11.45 2.39 -3.63
C ASP A 119 11.10 2.25 -2.14
N SER A 120 10.73 3.34 -1.49
CA SER A 120 10.28 3.34 -0.09
C SER A 120 9.34 4.48 0.25
N ILE A 121 8.36 4.19 1.11
CA ILE A 121 7.44 5.17 1.71
C ILE A 121 7.92 5.52 3.11
N HIS A 122 8.01 6.82 3.39
CA HIS A 122 8.36 7.41 4.68
C HIS A 122 7.13 8.02 5.35
N THR A 123 7.05 7.84 6.68
CA THR A 123 5.97 8.34 7.54
C THR A 123 6.52 8.94 8.83
N ASP A 124 7.65 9.64 8.71
CA ASP A 124 8.40 10.23 9.81
C ASP A 124 7.72 11.51 10.32
N PRO A 125 7.28 11.57 11.60
CA PRO A 125 6.82 12.81 12.19
C PRO A 125 8.01 13.74 12.45
N VAL A 126 7.70 15.02 12.72
CA VAL A 126 8.69 15.98 13.21
C VAL A 126 9.31 15.44 14.49
N HIS A 127 10.63 15.37 14.54
CA HIS A 127 11.37 14.91 15.71
C HIS A 127 12.68 15.67 15.86
N LEU A 128 13.34 15.47 17.00
CA LEU A 128 14.65 16.04 17.27
C LEU A 128 15.73 15.00 17.01
N ASP A 129 16.81 15.43 16.36
CA ASP A 129 18.03 14.63 16.26
C ASP A 129 18.75 14.52 17.61
N LYS A 130 19.78 13.67 17.71
CA LYS A 130 20.70 13.57 18.86
C LYS A 130 21.29 14.92 19.29
N TYR A 131 21.41 15.88 18.36
CA TYR A 131 21.90 17.23 18.62
C TYR A 131 20.79 18.26 18.91
N ARG A 132 19.56 17.80 19.23
CA ARG A 132 18.37 18.65 19.45
C ARG A 132 17.99 19.54 18.28
N LYS A 133 18.46 19.23 17.07
CA LYS A 133 18.02 19.91 15.83
C LYS A 133 16.66 19.37 15.40
N ILE A 134 15.75 20.27 15.04
CA ILE A 134 14.44 19.90 14.49
C ILE A 134 14.64 19.28 13.10
N ILE A 135 14.27 18.00 12.97
CA ILE A 135 14.14 17.31 11.69
C ILE A 135 12.68 17.46 11.24
N PRO A 136 12.43 18.05 10.06
CA PRO A 136 11.07 18.19 9.54
C PRO A 136 10.47 16.82 9.27
N GLY A 137 9.16 16.68 9.54
CA GLY A 137 8.43 15.45 9.28
C GLY A 137 8.31 15.20 7.77
N ARG A 138 8.38 13.92 7.39
CA ARG A 138 8.26 13.44 6.01
C ARG A 138 7.13 12.42 5.92
N PHE A 139 6.11 12.75 5.14
CA PHE A 139 5.00 11.87 4.84
C PHE A 139 4.85 11.73 3.34
N ASP A 140 5.23 10.56 2.81
CA ASP A 140 5.21 10.31 1.39
C ASP A 140 3.76 10.12 0.88
N THR A 141 3.56 10.46 -0.39
CA THR A 141 2.27 10.34 -1.08
C THR A 141 2.33 9.14 -2.02
N ALA A 142 1.29 8.32 -2.00
CA ALA A 142 1.18 7.12 -2.83
C ALA A 142 -0.08 7.17 -3.69
N ILE A 143 0.04 6.58 -4.88
CA ILE A 143 -1.11 6.22 -5.71
C ILE A 143 -1.59 4.85 -5.25
N ILE A 144 -2.87 4.75 -4.94
CA ILE A 144 -3.48 3.62 -4.27
C ILE A 144 -4.73 3.19 -5.04
N GLN A 145 -4.83 1.89 -5.34
CA GLN A 145 -5.99 1.32 -6.02
C GLN A 145 -7.17 1.16 -5.05
N VAL A 146 -8.18 2.01 -5.18
CA VAL A 146 -9.38 2.08 -4.32
C VAL A 146 -10.42 1.03 -4.66
N LYS A 147 -10.50 0.62 -5.93
CA LYS A 147 -11.43 -0.40 -6.42
C LYS A 147 -10.68 -1.39 -7.29
N ASN A 148 -11.05 -2.66 -7.18
CA ASN A 148 -10.58 -3.69 -8.08
C ASN A 148 -11.69 -3.97 -9.11
N SER A 149 -11.59 -3.31 -10.27
CA SER A 149 -12.59 -3.39 -11.34
C SER A 149 -12.29 -4.47 -12.39
N GLY A 150 -11.30 -5.33 -12.16
CA GLY A 150 -10.83 -6.31 -13.15
C GLY A 150 -9.49 -5.92 -13.81
N SER A 151 -9.17 -6.55 -14.95
CA SER A 151 -7.85 -6.50 -15.62
C SER A 151 -7.42 -5.13 -16.14
N ASP A 152 -8.37 -4.20 -16.29
CA ASP A 152 -8.09 -2.87 -16.83
C ASP A 152 -7.90 -1.86 -15.70
N PHE A 153 -6.65 -1.43 -15.50
CA PHE A 153 -6.28 -0.36 -14.58
C PHE A 153 -6.89 0.98 -15.05
N SER A 154 -8.09 1.31 -14.59
CA SER A 154 -8.70 2.62 -14.85
C SER A 154 -8.17 3.66 -13.86
N LEU A 155 -7.79 4.84 -14.36
CA LEU A 155 -7.45 6.01 -13.51
C LEU A 155 -8.57 6.37 -12.52
N LYS A 156 -9.82 5.99 -12.80
CA LYS A 156 -10.99 6.21 -11.93
C LYS A 156 -10.96 5.35 -10.66
N ASP A 157 -10.22 4.25 -10.70
CA ASP A 157 -10.07 3.31 -9.58
C ASP A 157 -8.82 3.58 -8.76
N LEU A 158 -7.99 4.54 -9.19
CA LEU A 158 -6.85 5.03 -8.46
C LEU A 158 -7.22 6.26 -7.64
N GLY A 159 -6.66 6.33 -6.44
CA GLY A 159 -6.72 7.49 -5.55
C GLY A 159 -5.33 7.89 -5.14
N ILE A 160 -5.13 9.17 -4.87
CA ILE A 160 -3.89 9.68 -4.29
C ILE A 160 -4.09 9.85 -2.79
N GLY A 161 -3.21 9.28 -1.99
CA GLY A 161 -3.26 9.40 -0.53
C GLY A 161 -1.89 9.67 0.06
N GLN A 162 -1.83 10.52 1.07
CA GLN A 162 -0.65 10.70 1.91
C GLN A 162 -0.67 9.64 3.02
N VAL A 163 0.39 8.86 3.12
CA VAL A 163 0.52 7.88 4.20
C VAL A 163 1.01 8.62 5.44
N ARG A 164 0.21 8.63 6.52
CA ARG A 164 0.58 9.34 7.76
C ARG A 164 1.21 8.44 8.80
N CYS A 165 0.74 7.20 8.90
CA CYS A 165 1.20 6.30 9.94
C CYS A 165 1.04 4.86 9.47
N ILE A 166 2.10 4.06 9.59
CA ILE A 166 2.01 2.61 9.42
C ILE A 166 2.12 2.00 10.82
N PHE A 167 1.18 1.14 11.19
CA PHE A 167 1.07 0.61 12.54
C PHE A 167 0.65 -0.86 12.54
N SER A 168 0.87 -1.51 13.66
CA SER A 168 0.32 -2.84 13.94
C SER A 168 -0.61 -2.77 15.15
N LEU A 169 -1.71 -3.51 15.09
CA LEU A 169 -2.64 -3.63 16.20
C LEU A 169 -2.03 -4.49 17.33
N PRO A 170 -2.35 -4.19 18.59
CA PRO A 170 -2.00 -5.07 19.70
C PRO A 170 -2.65 -6.45 19.55
N PRO A 171 -1.98 -7.55 19.95
CA PRO A 171 -2.53 -8.90 19.81
C PRO A 171 -3.92 -9.08 20.45
N HIS A 172 -4.12 -8.57 21.68
CA HIS A 172 -5.42 -8.65 22.37
C HIS A 172 -6.57 -7.96 21.62
N ALA A 173 -6.29 -6.93 20.83
CA ALA A 173 -7.30 -6.24 20.04
C ALA A 173 -7.64 -7.03 18.78
N LEU A 174 -6.65 -7.73 18.19
CA LEU A 174 -6.88 -8.64 17.08
C LEU A 174 -7.75 -9.82 17.52
N ASP A 175 -7.48 -10.40 18.69
CA ASP A 175 -8.26 -11.53 19.22
C ASP A 175 -9.72 -11.15 19.49
N LEU A 176 -9.95 -9.92 19.97
CA LEU A 176 -11.29 -9.40 20.25
C LEU A 176 -12.11 -9.15 18.97
N TRP A 177 -11.50 -8.56 17.95
CA TRP A 177 -12.20 -8.13 16.74
C TRP A 177 -12.24 -9.18 15.63
N PHE A 178 -11.23 -10.04 15.60
CA PHE A 178 -11.01 -11.04 14.55
C PHE A 178 -10.76 -12.43 15.18
N PRO A 179 -11.77 -13.02 15.83
CA PRO A 179 -11.65 -14.37 16.37
C PRO A 179 -11.36 -15.37 15.23
N ALA A 180 -10.69 -16.47 15.58
CA ALA A 180 -10.23 -17.53 14.67
C ALA A 180 -9.12 -17.15 13.67
N GLY A 181 -8.38 -16.06 13.90
CA GLY A 181 -7.21 -15.73 13.08
C GLY A 181 -7.55 -15.35 11.63
N THR A 182 -8.78 -14.91 11.40
CA THR A 182 -9.27 -14.44 10.09
C THR A 182 -8.48 -13.24 9.57
N PHE A 183 -7.86 -12.48 10.45
CA PHE A 183 -7.04 -11.32 10.08
C PHE A 183 -5.61 -11.71 9.68
N ILE A 184 -5.38 -11.75 8.38
CA ILE A 184 -4.10 -12.18 7.79
C ILE A 184 -3.03 -11.06 7.77
N HIS A 185 -3.38 -9.80 8.05
CA HIS A 185 -2.49 -8.67 7.85
C HIS A 185 -1.74 -8.27 9.13
N LYS A 186 -0.42 -8.09 9.06
CA LYS A 186 0.37 -7.66 10.22
C LYS A 186 0.49 -6.14 10.35
N HIS A 187 0.46 -5.44 9.22
CA HIS A 187 0.68 -4.01 9.15
C HIS A 187 -0.50 -3.33 8.48
N LEU A 188 -0.91 -2.22 9.08
CA LEU A 188 -1.96 -1.33 8.62
C LEU A 188 -1.38 0.06 8.37
N ALA A 189 -1.92 0.77 7.39
CA ALA A 189 -1.52 2.13 7.07
C ALA A 189 -2.72 3.06 7.18
N TYR A 190 -2.57 4.15 7.92
CA TYR A 190 -3.49 5.27 7.91
C TYR A 190 -3.16 6.18 6.74
N VAL A 191 -4.14 6.36 5.85
CA VAL A 191 -4.00 7.16 4.63
C VAL A 191 -4.99 8.31 4.66
N GLU A 192 -4.46 9.51 4.51
CA GLU A 192 -5.25 10.72 4.30
C GLU A 192 -5.42 10.95 2.79
N TRP A 193 -6.66 11.05 2.33
CA TRP A 193 -6.95 11.13 0.91
C TRP A 193 -6.86 12.55 0.36
N PHE A 194 -6.28 12.65 -0.82
CA PHE A 194 -6.47 13.81 -1.66
C PHE A 194 -7.70 13.63 -2.56
N THR A 195 -8.06 14.68 -3.30
CA THR A 195 -9.15 14.65 -4.27
C THR A 195 -8.94 13.50 -5.26
N PRO A 196 -9.87 12.54 -5.36
CA PRO A 196 -9.75 11.42 -6.31
C PRO A 196 -9.59 11.93 -7.73
N PHE A 197 -8.85 11.20 -8.58
CA PHE A 197 -8.65 11.58 -9.99
C PHE A 197 -9.97 11.76 -10.75
N SER A 198 -11.01 11.01 -10.38
CA SER A 198 -12.36 11.15 -10.95
C SER A 198 -13.01 12.52 -10.71
N ARG A 199 -12.55 13.28 -9.71
CA ARG A 199 -13.03 14.63 -9.37
C ARG A 199 -11.99 15.73 -9.63
N ALA A 200 -10.73 15.35 -9.85
CA ALA A 200 -9.65 16.30 -10.09
C ALA A 200 -9.79 16.91 -11.48
N ARG A 201 -9.75 18.25 -11.57
CA ARG A 201 -9.71 18.93 -12.88
C ARG A 201 -8.30 18.78 -13.47
N LYS A 202 -8.26 18.41 -14.74
CA LYS A 202 -7.03 18.46 -15.53
C LYS A 202 -6.79 19.91 -15.93
N ASP A 203 -5.63 20.44 -15.61
CA ASP A 203 -5.24 21.76 -16.10
C ASP A 203 -4.99 21.70 -17.61
N GLN A 204 -5.52 22.68 -18.33
CA GLN A 204 -5.56 22.64 -19.79
C GLN A 204 -4.18 22.89 -20.41
N ASN A 205 -3.32 23.63 -19.71
CA ASN A 205 -1.99 24.00 -20.18
C ASN A 205 -0.96 22.93 -19.83
N SER A 206 -0.89 22.51 -18.57
CA SER A 206 0.08 21.51 -18.12
C SER A 206 -0.33 20.07 -18.43
N LYS A 207 -1.62 19.82 -18.71
CA LYS A 207 -2.21 18.48 -18.82
C LYS A 207 -2.04 17.64 -17.53
N LEU A 208 -1.69 18.24 -16.40
CA LEU A 208 -1.55 17.58 -15.10
C LEU A 208 -2.85 17.70 -14.29
N PHE A 209 -3.07 16.77 -13.38
CA PHE A 209 -4.20 16.83 -12.45
C PHE A 209 -3.86 17.73 -11.26
N LYS A 210 -4.72 18.70 -10.97
CA LYS A 210 -4.59 19.49 -9.73
C LYS A 210 -5.18 18.69 -8.58
N VAL A 211 -4.32 18.37 -7.62
CA VAL A 211 -4.65 17.57 -6.44
C VAL A 211 -4.74 18.50 -5.23
N SER A 212 -5.84 18.43 -4.50
CA SER A 212 -6.06 19.18 -3.27
C SER A 212 -6.40 18.22 -2.13
N ARG A 213 -6.10 18.60 -0.88
CA ARG A 213 -6.54 17.81 0.28
C ARG A 213 -8.06 17.75 0.27
N CYS A 214 -8.60 16.54 0.33
CA CYS A 214 -10.03 16.35 0.40
C CYS A 214 -10.38 16.12 1.88
N PRO A 215 -11.34 16.85 2.46
CA PRO A 215 -11.81 16.59 3.83
C PRO A 215 -12.60 15.26 3.95
N ALA A 216 -12.52 14.40 2.93
CA ALA A 216 -13.12 13.08 2.95
C ALA A 216 -12.50 12.23 4.08
N ILE A 217 -13.34 11.37 4.65
CA ILE A 217 -12.97 10.54 5.81
C ILE A 217 -11.73 9.67 5.45
N PRO A 218 -10.62 9.80 6.20
CA PRO A 218 -9.43 8.99 6.02
C PRO A 218 -9.72 7.49 6.16
N LYS A 219 -8.93 6.65 5.49
CA LYS A 219 -9.12 5.19 5.51
C LYS A 219 -7.89 4.47 6.04
N ILE A 220 -8.12 3.30 6.60
CA ILE A 220 -7.08 2.36 6.98
C ILE A 220 -6.92 1.32 5.89
N TRP A 221 -5.67 1.06 5.53
CA TRP A 221 -5.25 0.18 4.44
C TRP A 221 -4.45 -0.99 4.98
N THR A 222 -4.55 -2.14 4.32
CA THR A 222 -3.76 -3.34 4.63
C THR A 222 -2.66 -3.52 3.59
N SER A 223 -1.58 -4.19 3.97
CA SER A 223 -0.42 -4.41 3.09
C SER A 223 -0.71 -5.24 1.84
N SER A 224 -1.82 -5.98 1.77
CA SER A 224 -2.20 -6.81 0.61
C SER A 224 -2.79 -6.02 -0.56
N THR A 225 -3.28 -4.81 -0.31
CA THR A 225 -4.06 -4.03 -1.29
C THR A 225 -3.20 -2.91 -1.92
N CYS A 226 -1.93 -2.81 -1.53
CA CYS A 226 -0.98 -1.84 -2.06
C CYS A 226 -0.30 -2.38 -3.32
N PHE A 227 -0.92 -2.15 -4.48
CA PHE A 227 -0.15 -1.97 -5.71
C PHE A 227 0.15 -0.48 -5.85
N MET A 228 1.40 -0.10 -5.56
CA MET A 228 1.89 1.24 -5.82
C MET A 228 2.48 1.27 -7.23
N VAL A 229 1.83 2.01 -8.12
CA VAL A 229 2.40 2.41 -9.40
C VAL A 229 3.03 3.78 -9.17
N ILE A 230 4.35 3.81 -9.05
CA ILE A 230 5.15 4.98 -9.45
C ILE A 230 5.86 4.56 -10.72
#